data_AF-A0A4R0MJJ8-F1
#
_entry.id   AF-A0A4R0MJJ8-F1
#
_cell.length_a   1.000
_cell.length_b   1.000
_cell.length_c   1.000
_cell.angle_alpha   90.00
_cell.angle_beta   90.00
_cell.angle_gamma   90.00
#
_symmetry.space_group_name_H-M   'P 1'
#
loop_
_entity.id
_entity.type
_entity.pdbx_description
1 polymer ?
#
loop_
_entity_poly.entity_id
_entity_poly.type
_entity_poly.pdbx_seq_one_letter_code
_entity_poly.pdbx_strand_id
1 'polypeptide(L)'
;MLAAPNKGFAKLAGNHLQPVILHKGLSRAANFAKPWGVSSHFRKTRGQQNMPLNRTIKLSLTLFLTTSILGCNTNYLDYSQHVKSPDGNFNYCLYFDNVGIGDPGYYVLKLDKKVDPEKLYINWNFNKGTKAEDTEWIRSKEVLFNYDEAGLFTSNPKLEIINNRHLVFSRGGYYFGLYDLKISKDTFNIGSPWNEWLDKSGYKNEKYDRDKEEKAYGQWIKQNLDTKIRNYIETNR
;
A
#
# COMPACT_ATOMS: atom_id res chain seq x y z
N MET A 1 -31.08 38.38 33.77
CA MET A 1 -30.44 38.02 32.49
C MET A 1 -30.10 36.54 32.59
N LEU A 2 -30.94 35.59 32.14
CA LEU A 2 -31.09 35.13 30.75
C LEU A 2 -29.69 34.95 30.09
N ALA A 3 -29.19 33.79 29.68
CA ALA A 3 -29.81 32.48 29.46
C ALA A 3 -28.73 31.37 29.46
N ALA A 4 -29.13 30.15 29.80
CA ALA A 4 -28.66 28.89 29.19
C ALA A 4 -29.87 28.34 28.37
N PRO A 5 -29.78 27.38 27.42
CA PRO A 5 -28.86 26.24 27.46
C PRO A 5 -28.46 25.55 26.11
N ASN A 6 -27.59 24.53 26.24
CA ASN A 6 -27.58 23.19 25.61
C ASN A 6 -27.66 22.90 24.09
N LYS A 7 -26.83 21.90 23.76
CA LYS A 7 -27.01 20.75 22.82
C LYS A 7 -26.84 20.99 21.31
N GLY A 8 -25.95 20.19 20.71
CA GLY A 8 -25.93 19.97 19.27
C GLY A 8 -24.70 19.27 18.71
N PHE A 9 -24.21 18.17 19.31
CA PHE A 9 -23.30 17.26 18.61
C PHE A 9 -24.13 16.40 17.65
N ALA A 10 -24.08 16.73 16.35
CA ALA A 10 -24.64 15.91 15.29
C ALA A 10 -23.56 14.98 14.74
N LYS A 11 -23.76 13.71 15.06
CA LYS A 11 -23.13 12.52 14.51
C LYS A 11 -23.69 12.31 13.09
N LEU A 12 -22.84 12.25 12.06
CA LEU A 12 -23.20 11.67 10.77
C LEU A 12 -22.17 10.60 10.40
N ALA A 13 -22.53 9.37 10.76
CA ALA A 13 -22.04 8.16 10.14
C ALA A 13 -23.09 7.71 9.10
N GLY A 14 -22.63 7.28 7.93
CA GLY A 14 -23.44 6.67 6.87
C GLY A 14 -22.58 6.54 5.61
N ASN A 15 -21.82 5.45 5.45
CA ASN A 15 -22.23 4.25 4.71
C ASN A 15 -22.97 4.56 3.40
N HIS A 16 -22.30 4.39 2.26
CA HIS A 16 -22.61 3.27 1.36
C HIS A 16 -21.64 3.21 0.17
N LEU A 17 -20.87 2.12 0.14
CA LEU A 17 -20.33 1.54 -1.09
C LEU A 17 -21.50 1.32 -2.06
N GLN A 18 -21.42 1.88 -3.27
CA GLN A 18 -22.23 1.43 -4.39
C GLN A 18 -21.43 0.40 -5.22
N PRO A 19 -22.05 -0.74 -5.58
CA PRO A 19 -21.45 -1.71 -6.47
C PRO A 19 -21.46 -1.20 -7.92
N VAL A 20 -20.30 -1.27 -8.58
CA VAL A 20 -20.20 -1.11 -10.04
C VAL A 20 -20.93 -2.27 -10.70
N ILE A 21 -22.08 -1.95 -11.32
CA ILE A 21 -22.85 -2.86 -12.16
C ILE A 21 -22.06 -3.10 -13.44
N LEU A 22 -21.50 -4.30 -13.58
CA LEU A 22 -20.90 -4.79 -14.82
C LEU A 22 -22.02 -5.13 -15.81
N HIS A 23 -22.32 -4.22 -16.73
CA HIS A 23 -23.23 -4.53 -17.84
C HIS A 23 -22.57 -5.54 -18.78
N LYS A 24 -23.08 -6.76 -18.76
CA LYS A 24 -22.90 -7.77 -19.81
C LYS A 24 -23.44 -7.21 -21.13
N GLY A 25 -22.56 -7.08 -22.12
CA GLY A 25 -22.87 -6.85 -23.53
C GLY A 25 -22.21 -7.91 -24.40
N LEU A 26 -22.60 -9.17 -24.20
CA LEU A 26 -22.40 -10.24 -25.18
C LEU A 26 -23.43 -10.05 -26.30
N SER A 27 -22.99 -9.91 -27.55
CA SER A 27 -23.63 -10.49 -28.75
C SER A 27 -22.97 -9.99 -30.04
N ARG A 28 -22.19 -10.84 -30.71
CA ARG A 28 -22.61 -11.50 -31.97
C ARG A 28 -21.48 -12.33 -32.59
N ALA A 29 -21.73 -13.64 -32.56
CA ALA A 29 -21.46 -14.65 -33.58
C ALA A 29 -21.77 -14.11 -35.01
N ALA A 30 -21.24 -14.58 -36.15
CA ALA A 30 -20.45 -15.76 -36.52
C ALA A 30 -19.97 -15.62 -37.98
N ASN A 31 -19.16 -16.60 -38.39
CA ASN A 31 -19.01 -17.21 -39.73
C ASN A 31 -18.02 -16.59 -40.74
N PHE A 32 -16.97 -17.37 -41.06
CA PHE A 32 -16.68 -18.03 -42.36
C PHE A 32 -15.26 -18.65 -42.25
N ALA A 33 -15.08 -19.96 -42.04
CA ALA A 33 -14.94 -21.03 -43.07
C ALA A 33 -13.98 -20.62 -44.22
N LYS A 34 -12.76 -21.16 -44.38
CA LYS A 34 -12.40 -22.50 -44.92
C LYS A 34 -10.85 -22.71 -44.97
N PRO A 35 -10.33 -23.90 -45.37
CA PRO A 35 -9.32 -24.64 -44.59
C PRO A 35 -7.89 -24.58 -45.17
N TRP A 36 -6.91 -24.81 -44.29
CA TRP A 36 -5.55 -25.18 -44.67
C TRP A 36 -5.35 -26.68 -44.45
N GLY A 37 -5.00 -27.38 -45.53
CA GLY A 37 -4.64 -28.78 -45.49
C GLY A 37 -3.30 -28.97 -44.79
N VAL A 38 -3.26 -29.90 -43.83
CA VAL A 38 -1.99 -30.41 -43.30
C VAL A 38 -2.05 -31.94 -43.28
N SER A 39 -1.04 -32.48 -43.94
CA SER A 39 -0.72 -33.88 -44.15
C SER A 39 -0.62 -34.68 -42.85
N SER A 40 -1.15 -35.89 -42.90
CA SER A 40 -1.10 -36.93 -41.89
C SER A 40 0.26 -37.64 -41.87
N HIS A 41 1.04 -37.44 -40.80
CA HIS A 41 2.08 -38.40 -40.41
C HIS A 41 1.85 -38.87 -38.98
N PHE A 42 1.13 -39.98 -38.92
CA PHE A 42 0.97 -40.86 -37.76
C PHE A 42 2.34 -41.47 -37.41
N ARG A 43 2.91 -41.10 -36.25
CA ARG A 43 3.97 -41.90 -35.61
C ARG A 43 3.54 -42.27 -34.20
N LYS A 44 3.13 -43.53 -34.08
CA LYS A 44 2.68 -44.19 -32.86
C LYS A 44 3.91 -44.77 -32.14
N THR A 45 4.34 -44.13 -31.05
CA THR A 45 5.28 -44.70 -30.06
C THR A 45 4.60 -44.59 -28.70
N ARG A 46 3.88 -45.63 -28.28
CA ARG A 46 4.32 -46.65 -27.29
C ARG A 46 4.94 -46.03 -26.03
N GLY A 47 4.26 -46.25 -24.90
CA GLY A 47 4.92 -46.32 -23.59
C GLY A 47 4.36 -45.41 -22.49
N GLN A 48 3.03 -45.39 -22.27
CA GLN A 48 2.53 -44.92 -20.97
C GLN A 48 2.77 -46.01 -19.93
N GLN A 49 3.91 -45.96 -19.25
CA GLN A 49 4.10 -46.70 -18.00
C GLN A 49 3.40 -45.92 -16.88
N ASN A 50 2.28 -46.47 -16.40
CA ASN A 50 1.66 -46.04 -15.15
C ASN A 50 2.60 -46.43 -14.00
N MET A 51 3.42 -45.48 -13.54
CA MET A 51 4.13 -45.67 -12.27
C MET A 51 3.12 -45.64 -11.12
N PRO A 52 3.17 -46.62 -10.18
CA PRO A 52 2.30 -46.60 -9.02
C PRO A 52 2.65 -45.38 -8.15
N LEU A 53 1.71 -44.45 -8.03
CA LEU A 53 1.85 -43.27 -7.18
C LEU A 53 2.02 -43.74 -5.72
N ASN A 54 3.26 -43.68 -5.25
CA ASN A 54 3.70 -44.21 -3.97
C ASN A 54 2.85 -43.63 -2.82
N ARG A 55 2.22 -44.49 -2.00
CA ARG A 55 1.27 -44.08 -0.93
C ARG A 55 1.86 -43.05 0.04
N THR A 56 3.18 -43.03 0.19
CA THR A 56 3.95 -42.06 0.98
C THR A 56 3.90 -40.64 0.41
N ILE A 57 3.88 -40.46 -0.92
CA ILE A 57 3.79 -39.13 -1.56
C ILE A 57 2.42 -38.49 -1.31
N LYS A 58 1.35 -39.30 -1.31
CA LYS A 58 0.00 -38.81 -0.97
C LYS A 58 -0.10 -38.35 0.49
N LEU A 59 0.56 -39.02 1.42
CA LEU A 59 0.57 -38.62 2.83
C LEU A 59 1.35 -37.31 3.08
N SER A 60 2.52 -37.14 2.44
CA SER A 60 3.30 -35.90 2.56
C SER A 60 2.59 -34.68 1.98
N LEU A 61 1.87 -34.83 0.85
CA LEU A 61 1.10 -33.74 0.25
C LEU A 61 -0.12 -33.34 1.11
N THR A 62 -0.74 -34.30 1.79
CA THR A 62 -1.88 -34.04 2.68
C THR A 62 -1.44 -33.34 3.96
N LEU A 63 -0.27 -33.70 4.51
CA LEU A 63 0.30 -33.04 5.70
C LEU A 63 0.67 -31.57 5.43
N PHE A 64 1.25 -31.28 4.25
CA PHE A 64 1.60 -29.93 3.83
C PHE A 64 0.37 -29.03 3.62
N LEU A 65 -0.73 -29.58 3.09
CA LEU A 65 -1.98 -28.83 2.94
C LEU A 65 -2.68 -28.54 4.28
N THR A 66 -2.56 -29.42 5.27
CA THR A 66 -3.24 -29.23 6.57
C THR A 66 -2.56 -28.21 7.48
N THR A 67 -1.23 -28.00 7.35
CA THR A 67 -0.52 -26.97 8.13
C THR A 67 -0.73 -25.56 7.59
N SER A 68 -1.19 -25.41 6.35
CA SER A 68 -1.44 -24.10 5.72
C SER A 68 -2.72 -23.41 6.20
N ILE A 69 -3.57 -24.07 6.99
CA ILE A 69 -4.90 -23.58 7.40
C ILE A 69 -4.87 -22.97 8.82
N LEU A 70 -3.78 -23.13 9.56
CA LEU A 70 -3.57 -22.39 10.81
C LEU A 70 -3.17 -20.97 10.44
N GLY A 71 -4.15 -20.07 10.43
CA GLY A 71 -3.98 -18.67 10.04
C GLY A 71 -2.76 -18.05 10.72
N CYS A 72 -1.73 -17.79 9.93
CA CYS A 72 -0.48 -17.20 10.42
C CYS A 72 -0.80 -15.81 10.96
N ASN A 73 -0.54 -15.60 12.25
CA ASN A 73 -0.56 -14.27 12.84
C ASN A 73 0.81 -13.66 12.62
N THR A 74 0.85 -12.46 12.06
CA THR A 74 2.08 -11.67 11.96
C THR A 74 1.86 -10.27 12.50
N ASN A 75 2.95 -9.55 12.77
CA ASN A 75 2.87 -8.13 13.04
C ASN A 75 2.50 -7.40 11.74
N TYR A 76 1.49 -6.55 11.81
CA TYR A 76 1.04 -5.75 10.67
C TYR A 76 2.07 -4.68 10.30
N LEU A 77 2.71 -4.07 11.30
CA LEU A 77 3.61 -2.94 11.14
C LEU A 77 5.04 -3.32 11.51
N ASP A 78 5.93 -3.30 10.52
CA ASP A 78 7.36 -3.52 10.75
C ASP A 78 8.07 -2.20 10.97
N TYR A 79 8.72 -2.05 12.12
CA TYR A 79 9.45 -0.85 12.48
C TYR A 79 10.66 -0.61 11.57
N SER A 80 10.84 0.64 11.13
CA SER A 80 12.00 1.07 10.35
C SER A 80 12.93 1.97 11.15
N GLN A 81 12.42 3.12 11.59
CA GLN A 81 13.19 4.17 12.25
C GLN A 81 12.25 5.13 12.98
N HIS A 82 12.81 6.02 13.80
CA HIS A 82 12.07 7.14 14.36
C HIS A 82 12.95 8.39 14.50
N VAL A 83 12.28 9.53 14.61
CA VAL A 83 12.87 10.82 15.00
C VAL A 83 12.10 11.39 16.18
N LYS A 84 12.82 12.01 17.12
CA LYS A 84 12.23 12.66 18.29
C LYS A 84 11.66 14.01 17.89
N SER A 85 10.49 14.36 18.41
CA SER A 85 9.95 15.71 18.24
C SER A 85 10.90 16.76 18.85
N PRO A 86 10.89 18.02 18.37
CA PRO A 86 11.77 19.07 18.89
C PRO A 86 11.59 19.35 20.39
N ASP A 87 10.37 19.17 20.90
CA ASP A 87 10.04 19.29 22.33
C ASP A 87 10.32 18.01 23.14
N GLY A 88 10.71 16.92 22.47
CA GLY A 88 11.02 15.63 23.07
C GLY A 88 9.83 14.86 23.64
N ASN A 89 8.58 15.29 23.38
CA ASN A 89 7.36 14.67 23.90
C ASN A 89 6.88 13.47 23.07
N PHE A 90 7.23 13.43 21.78
CA PHE A 90 6.78 12.42 20.84
C PHE A 90 7.94 11.79 20.08
N ASN A 91 7.71 10.56 19.61
CA ASN A 91 8.50 9.92 18.58
C ASN A 91 7.64 9.86 17.30
N TYR A 92 8.17 10.39 16.20
CA TYR A 92 7.61 10.16 14.87
C TYR A 92 8.30 8.94 14.29
N CYS A 93 7.53 7.90 14.02
CA CYS A 93 8.04 6.57 13.74
C CYS A 93 7.59 6.14 12.34
N LEU A 94 8.52 5.64 11.55
CA LEU A 94 8.26 5.05 10.24
C LEU A 94 8.08 3.54 10.39
N TYR A 95 6.98 3.03 9.87
CA TYR A 95 6.67 1.60 9.76
C TYR A 95 6.35 1.23 8.31
N PHE A 96 6.58 -0.03 7.98
CA PHE A 96 6.10 -0.65 6.73
C PHE A 96 4.92 -1.57 7.03
N ASP A 97 3.98 -1.72 6.10
CA ASP A 97 3.02 -2.81 6.19
C ASP A 97 3.66 -4.14 5.76
N ASN A 98 3.64 -5.12 6.65
CA ASN A 98 4.26 -6.44 6.39
C ASN A 98 3.38 -7.35 5.50
N VAL A 99 2.33 -6.78 4.89
CA VAL A 99 1.30 -7.52 4.15
C VAL A 99 1.33 -7.18 2.66
N GLY A 100 1.91 -6.03 2.28
CA GLY A 100 2.03 -5.58 0.89
C GLY A 100 3.11 -6.34 0.11
N ILE A 101 2.84 -7.57 -0.32
CA ILE A 101 3.74 -8.31 -1.21
C ILE A 101 3.71 -7.66 -2.59
N GLY A 102 4.71 -6.82 -2.89
CA GLY A 102 4.87 -6.13 -4.18
C GLY A 102 4.58 -4.63 -4.10
N ASP A 103 3.69 -4.24 -3.19
CA ASP A 103 3.19 -2.87 -3.07
C ASP A 103 3.42 -2.34 -1.64
N PRO A 104 4.56 -1.67 -1.37
CA PRO A 104 4.89 -1.28 -0.01
C PRO A 104 4.04 -0.10 0.47
N GLY A 105 3.43 -0.26 1.64
CA GLY A 105 2.83 0.80 2.44
C GLY A 105 3.79 1.34 3.51
N TYR A 106 3.77 2.65 3.70
CA TYR A 106 4.60 3.39 4.64
C TYR A 106 3.70 4.19 5.57
N TYR A 107 3.80 3.91 6.86
CA TYR A 107 3.08 4.64 7.90
C TYR A 107 4.06 5.51 8.68
N VAL A 108 3.72 6.79 8.86
CA VAL A 108 4.38 7.66 9.83
C VAL A 108 3.42 7.87 10.99
N LEU A 109 3.75 7.29 12.15
CA LEU A 109 2.93 7.36 13.36
C LEU A 109 3.55 8.32 14.37
N LYS A 110 2.73 9.18 14.97
CA LYS A 110 3.08 10.03 16.11
C LYS A 110 2.79 9.29 17.40
N LEU A 111 3.82 8.80 18.06
CA LEU A 111 3.73 8.06 19.32
C LEU A 111 4.18 8.91 20.50
N ASP A 112 3.54 8.76 21.64
CA ASP A 112 4.01 9.35 22.90
C ASP A 112 5.40 8.79 23.25
N LYS A 113 6.30 9.60 23.80
CA LYS A 113 7.68 9.19 24.16
C LYS A 113 7.77 7.91 25.00
N LYS A 114 6.74 7.64 25.81
CA LYS A 114 6.65 6.46 26.68
C LYS A 114 6.37 5.15 25.93
N VAL A 115 5.93 5.22 24.67
CA VAL A 115 5.69 4.04 23.83
C VAL A 115 7.00 3.66 23.16
N ASP A 116 7.39 2.40 23.32
CA ASP A 116 8.56 1.82 22.65
C ASP A 116 8.17 1.44 21.22
N PRO A 117 8.69 2.14 20.19
CA PRO A 117 8.27 1.93 18.81
C PRO A 117 8.71 0.56 18.26
N GLU A 118 9.83 0.01 18.74
CA GLU A 118 10.35 -1.28 18.26
C GLU A 118 9.54 -2.47 18.77
N LYS A 119 8.77 -2.28 19.84
CA LYS A 119 7.93 -3.31 20.47
C LYS A 119 6.45 -3.19 20.12
N LEU A 120 6.08 -2.26 19.23
CA LEU A 120 4.71 -2.13 18.78
C LEU A 120 4.30 -3.39 18.01
N TYR A 121 3.24 -4.04 18.49
CA TYR A 121 2.71 -5.25 17.87
C TYR A 121 1.23 -5.08 17.55
N ILE A 122 0.90 -5.14 16.27
CA ILE A 122 -0.46 -5.11 15.75
C ILE A 122 -0.73 -6.45 15.09
N ASN A 123 -1.66 -7.22 15.66
CA ASN A 123 -1.92 -8.56 15.16
C ASN A 123 -2.69 -8.51 13.83
N TRP A 124 -2.07 -8.94 12.75
CA TRP A 124 -2.73 -9.22 11.49
C TRP A 124 -2.90 -10.71 11.27
N ASN A 125 -4.07 -11.11 10.79
CA ASN A 125 -4.36 -12.49 10.43
C ASN A 125 -4.81 -12.56 8.97
N PHE A 126 -4.27 -13.50 8.20
CA PHE A 126 -4.61 -13.66 6.77
C PHE A 126 -6.12 -13.76 6.49
N ASN A 127 -6.88 -14.43 7.37
CA ASN A 127 -8.31 -14.66 7.17
C ASN A 127 -9.19 -13.53 7.71
N LYS A 128 -8.69 -12.75 8.67
CA LYS A 128 -9.51 -11.77 9.42
C LYS A 128 -9.01 -10.33 9.31
N GLY A 129 -7.85 -10.12 8.70
CA GLY A 129 -7.14 -8.85 8.69
C GLY A 129 -6.71 -8.39 10.08
N THR A 130 -6.55 -7.08 10.21
CA THR A 130 -6.33 -6.37 11.47
C THR A 130 -7.68 -6.13 12.17
N LYS A 131 -7.72 -6.18 13.50
CA LYS A 131 -8.94 -5.83 14.26
C LYS A 131 -9.34 -4.37 14.01
N ALA A 132 -10.63 -4.08 14.18
CA ALA A 132 -11.16 -2.73 13.98
C ALA A 132 -10.55 -1.74 14.99
N GLU A 133 -10.36 -2.16 16.24
CA GLU A 133 -9.77 -1.33 17.30
C GLU A 133 -8.31 -0.99 17.00
N ASP A 134 -7.53 -1.97 16.52
CA ASP A 134 -6.14 -1.78 16.13
C ASP A 134 -6.04 -0.86 14.90
N THR A 135 -6.94 -1.02 13.92
CA THR A 135 -7.03 -0.17 12.73
C THR A 135 -7.33 1.28 13.11
N GLU A 136 -8.30 1.49 14.01
CA GLU A 136 -8.66 2.82 14.49
C GLU A 136 -7.53 3.44 15.32
N TRP A 137 -6.84 2.63 16.12
CA TRP A 137 -5.65 3.06 16.86
C TRP A 137 -4.56 3.56 15.91
N ILE A 138 -4.23 2.81 14.84
CA ILE A 138 -3.26 3.23 13.82
C ILE A 138 -3.68 4.57 13.21
N ARG A 139 -4.92 4.68 12.73
CA ARG A 139 -5.46 5.91 12.14
C ARG A 139 -5.39 7.10 13.08
N SER A 140 -5.65 6.90 14.37
CA SER A 140 -5.57 7.97 15.38
C SER A 140 -4.15 8.50 15.63
N LYS A 141 -3.12 7.73 15.24
CA LYS A 141 -1.70 8.06 15.41
C LYS A 141 -1.03 8.44 14.10
N GLU A 142 -1.65 8.14 12.97
CA GLU A 142 -1.12 8.44 11.64
C GLU A 142 -0.99 9.95 11.41
N VAL A 143 0.17 10.37 10.91
CA VAL A 143 0.40 11.75 10.47
C VAL A 143 0.78 11.85 9.00
N LEU A 144 1.34 10.78 8.42
CA LEU A 144 1.55 10.63 6.99
C LEU A 144 1.34 9.15 6.62
N PHE A 145 0.78 8.91 5.44
CA PHE A 145 0.65 7.59 4.86
C PHE A 145 0.97 7.63 3.37
N ASN A 146 1.69 6.64 2.90
CA ASN A 146 2.06 6.52 1.50
C ASN A 146 2.08 5.05 1.07
N TYR A 147 1.54 4.75 -0.10
CA TYR A 147 1.47 3.41 -0.68
C TYR A 147 1.81 3.47 -2.17
N ASP A 148 2.64 2.55 -2.66
CA ASP A 148 3.08 2.52 -4.06
C ASP A 148 2.78 1.17 -4.73
N GLU A 149 1.90 1.18 -5.73
CA GLU A 149 1.47 -0.01 -6.47
C GLU A 149 2.42 -0.38 -7.62
N ALA A 150 3.31 0.53 -8.05
CA ALA A 150 4.29 0.19 -9.08
C ALA A 150 5.59 -0.40 -8.51
N GLY A 151 5.78 -0.31 -7.19
CA GLY A 151 7.04 -0.67 -6.54
C GLY A 151 8.22 0.23 -6.94
N LEU A 152 7.97 1.36 -7.62
CA LEU A 152 9.00 2.28 -8.11
C LEU A 152 9.33 3.35 -7.05
N PHE A 153 10.57 3.81 -7.04
CA PHE A 153 11.04 4.83 -6.07
C PHE A 153 10.82 4.44 -4.60
N THR A 154 10.88 3.14 -4.29
CA THR A 154 10.64 2.57 -2.95
C THR A 154 11.91 2.42 -2.10
N SER A 155 13.09 2.57 -2.71
CA SER A 155 14.38 2.39 -2.03
C SER A 155 14.67 3.46 -0.97
N ASN A 156 15.44 3.12 0.07
CA ASN A 156 15.96 4.05 1.09
C ASN A 156 14.89 4.95 1.74
N PRO A 157 13.80 4.37 2.28
CA PRO A 157 12.79 5.15 2.98
C PRO A 157 13.40 5.79 4.24
N LYS A 158 13.14 7.08 4.43
CA LYS A 158 13.75 7.89 5.50
C LYS A 158 12.77 8.92 6.05
N LEU A 159 12.84 9.10 7.36
CA LEU A 159 12.14 10.13 8.10
C LEU A 159 13.13 11.14 8.68
N GLU A 160 12.87 12.43 8.54
CA GLU A 160 13.72 13.48 9.11
C GLU A 160 12.93 14.71 9.55
N ILE A 161 13.48 15.46 10.51
CA ILE A 161 12.96 16.78 10.89
C ILE A 161 13.91 17.84 10.37
N ILE A 162 13.39 18.73 9.52
CA ILE A 162 14.14 19.85 8.92
C ILE A 162 13.72 21.14 9.62
N ASN A 163 14.72 21.94 10.00
CA ASN A 163 14.55 23.24 10.67
C ASN A 163 13.71 23.18 11.96
N ASN A 164 13.79 22.07 12.71
CA ASN A 164 13.00 21.85 13.92
C ASN A 164 11.48 22.01 13.73
N ARG A 165 10.97 21.87 12.50
CA ARG A 165 9.57 22.16 12.17
C ARG A 165 8.95 21.19 11.18
N HIS A 166 9.69 20.78 10.15
CA HIS A 166 9.09 20.01 9.06
C HIS A 166 9.49 18.56 9.18
N LEU A 167 8.52 17.70 9.52
CA LEU A 167 8.71 16.25 9.46
C LEU A 167 8.52 15.80 8.01
N VAL A 168 9.56 15.26 7.41
CA VAL A 168 9.58 14.87 6.00
C VAL A 168 9.77 13.38 5.87
N PHE A 169 8.87 12.74 5.12
CA PHE A 169 9.02 11.37 4.65
C PHE A 169 9.57 11.37 3.22
N SER A 170 10.60 10.56 3.01
CA SER A 170 11.32 10.46 1.73
C SER A 170 11.59 9.00 1.37
N ARG A 171 11.65 8.72 0.06
CA ARG A 171 12.05 7.44 -0.53
C ARG A 171 12.47 7.66 -1.98
N GLY A 172 13.27 6.75 -2.53
CA GLY A 172 13.74 6.83 -3.91
C GLY A 172 14.55 8.09 -4.25
N GLY A 173 15.08 8.81 -3.24
CA GLY A 173 15.75 10.09 -3.41
C GLY A 173 14.82 11.32 -3.50
N TYR A 174 13.52 11.16 -3.28
CA TYR A 174 12.52 12.23 -3.34
C TYR A 174 11.76 12.40 -2.03
N TYR A 175 11.24 13.60 -1.78
CA TYR A 175 10.27 13.83 -0.70
C TYR A 175 8.87 13.41 -1.16
N PHE A 176 8.20 12.61 -0.33
CA PHE A 176 6.88 12.05 -0.60
C PHE A 176 5.79 12.55 0.35
N GLY A 177 6.18 12.99 1.54
CA GLY A 177 5.23 13.56 2.50
C GLY A 177 5.87 14.60 3.41
N LEU A 178 5.07 15.57 3.84
CA LEU A 178 5.46 16.59 4.81
C LEU A 178 4.33 16.84 5.80
N TYR A 179 4.70 16.77 7.08
CA TYR A 179 3.89 17.21 8.21
C TYR A 179 4.54 18.43 8.87
N ASP A 180 3.82 19.55 8.94
CA ASP A 180 4.30 20.76 9.61
C ASP A 180 3.95 20.71 11.09
N LEU A 181 4.98 20.54 11.93
CA LEU A 181 4.86 20.43 13.38
C LEU A 181 4.28 21.70 14.02
N LYS A 182 4.52 22.87 13.43
CA LYS A 182 4.07 24.17 13.99
C LYS A 182 2.55 24.30 13.93
N ILE A 183 1.95 23.88 12.83
CA ILE A 183 0.49 23.92 12.62
C ILE A 183 -0.19 22.57 12.82
N SER A 184 0.59 21.53 13.14
CA SER A 184 0.13 20.16 13.36
C SER A 184 -0.71 19.61 12.21
N LYS A 185 -0.26 19.82 10.96
CA LYS A 185 -0.99 19.43 9.74
C LYS A 185 -0.10 18.70 8.74
N ASP A 186 -0.68 17.71 8.07
CA ASP A 186 -0.14 16.99 6.93
C ASP A 186 -0.26 17.83 5.65
N THR A 187 0.67 18.77 5.48
CA THR A 187 0.63 19.72 4.35
C THR A 187 0.74 19.03 2.99
N PHE A 188 1.52 17.95 2.90
CA PHE A 188 1.62 17.12 1.69
C PHE A 188 1.55 15.65 2.09
N ASN A 189 0.45 14.98 1.72
CA ASN A 189 0.19 13.61 2.13
C ASN A 189 -0.65 12.88 1.06
N ILE A 190 0.00 12.50 -0.04
CA ILE A 190 -0.65 11.71 -1.10
C ILE A 190 -0.58 10.24 -0.71
N GLY A 191 -1.74 9.66 -0.39
CA GLY A 191 -1.86 8.27 0.05
C GLY A 191 -1.35 7.26 -0.97
N SER A 192 -1.64 7.44 -2.26
CA SER A 192 -1.04 6.63 -3.33
C SER A 192 -0.61 7.50 -4.51
N PRO A 193 0.68 7.90 -4.57
CA PRO A 193 1.12 8.81 -5.63
C PRO A 193 1.16 8.15 -7.00
N TRP A 194 1.33 6.82 -7.08
CA TRP A 194 1.25 6.11 -8.34
C TRP A 194 -0.16 6.17 -8.93
N ASN A 195 -1.18 5.86 -8.12
CA ASN A 195 -2.58 5.95 -8.55
C ASN A 195 -2.95 7.39 -8.93
N GLU A 196 -2.54 8.38 -8.14
CA GLU A 196 -2.79 9.79 -8.48
C GLU A 196 -2.11 10.22 -9.78
N TRP A 197 -0.88 9.75 -10.03
CA TRP A 197 -0.19 10.01 -11.29
C TRP A 197 -0.90 9.33 -12.47
N LEU A 198 -1.27 8.05 -12.33
CA LEU A 198 -1.95 7.28 -13.38
C LEU A 198 -3.25 7.96 -13.81
N ASP A 199 -4.08 8.34 -12.82
CA ASP A 199 -5.37 9.01 -13.03
C ASP A 199 -5.21 10.37 -13.73
N LYS A 200 -4.20 11.15 -13.35
CA LYS A 200 -4.00 12.52 -13.87
C LYS A 200 -3.25 12.57 -15.20
N SER A 201 -2.34 11.65 -15.43
CA SER A 201 -1.52 11.60 -16.65
C SER A 201 -2.28 11.00 -17.83
N GLY A 202 -3.32 10.20 -17.56
CA GLY A 202 -3.96 9.37 -18.58
C GLY A 202 -3.00 8.31 -19.15
N TYR A 203 -1.92 8.00 -18.43
CA TYR A 203 -0.96 6.96 -18.83
C TYR A 203 -1.72 5.64 -18.91
N LYS A 204 -1.92 5.16 -20.14
CA LYS A 204 -2.48 3.84 -20.36
C LYS A 204 -1.35 2.87 -20.13
N ASN A 205 -1.50 1.99 -19.15
CA ASN A 205 -0.53 0.96 -18.78
C ASN A 205 0.04 0.29 -20.05
N GLU A 206 1.18 0.79 -20.54
CA GLU A 206 1.83 0.29 -21.75
C GLU A 206 2.50 -0.98 -21.29
N LYS A 207 1.85 -2.10 -21.58
CA LYS A 207 1.98 -3.39 -20.88
C LYS A 207 3.42 -3.93 -20.72
N TYR A 208 4.46 -3.28 -21.25
CA TYR A 208 5.84 -3.76 -21.25
C TYR A 208 6.96 -2.68 -21.24
N ASP A 209 6.70 -1.37 -21.07
CA ASP A 209 7.79 -0.37 -21.01
C ASP A 209 7.94 0.26 -19.61
N ARG A 210 8.58 -0.51 -18.73
CA ARG A 210 8.87 -0.11 -17.34
C ARG A 210 9.79 1.10 -17.24
N ASP A 211 10.73 1.25 -18.17
CA ASP A 211 11.67 2.37 -18.17
C ASP A 211 10.94 3.69 -18.49
N LYS A 212 9.98 3.65 -19.43
CA LYS A 212 9.15 4.81 -19.76
C LYS A 212 8.18 5.14 -18.63
N GLU A 213 7.59 4.12 -17.99
CA GLU A 213 6.76 4.31 -16.79
C GLU A 213 7.57 4.99 -15.68
N GLU A 214 8.75 4.46 -15.34
CA GLU A 214 9.62 5.00 -14.30
C GLU A 214 10.03 6.44 -14.59
N LYS A 215 10.43 6.76 -15.82
CA LYS A 215 10.78 8.14 -16.20
C LYS A 215 9.60 9.10 -16.08
N ALA A 216 8.44 8.71 -16.60
CA ALA A 216 7.26 9.57 -16.58
C ALA A 216 6.74 9.78 -15.14
N TYR A 217 6.70 8.71 -14.35
CA TYR A 217 6.29 8.78 -12.95
C TYR A 217 7.29 9.57 -12.10
N GLY A 218 8.59 9.34 -12.28
CA GLY A 218 9.65 10.07 -11.58
C GLY A 218 9.64 11.57 -11.88
N GLN A 219 9.38 11.97 -13.13
CA GLN A 219 9.16 13.38 -13.47
C GLN A 219 7.96 13.97 -12.74
N TRP A 220 6.85 13.22 -12.67
CA TRP A 220 5.67 13.66 -11.95
C TRP A 220 5.93 13.80 -10.45
N ILE A 221 6.59 12.82 -9.81
CA ILE A 221 7.00 12.89 -8.39
C ILE A 221 7.83 14.15 -8.14
N LYS A 222 8.84 14.39 -8.98
CA LYS A 222 9.72 15.56 -8.84
C LYS A 222 8.95 16.87 -8.87
N GLN A 223 7.96 17.00 -9.76
CA GLN A 223 7.21 18.23 -9.96
C GLN A 223 6.08 18.41 -8.93
N ASN A 224 5.42 17.33 -8.52
CA ASN A 224 4.19 17.39 -7.73
C ASN A 224 4.38 17.11 -6.26
N LEU A 225 5.48 16.47 -5.88
CA LEU A 225 5.83 16.18 -4.49
C LEU A 225 7.15 16.86 -4.12
N ASP A 226 8.28 16.39 -4.64
CA ASP A 226 9.61 16.78 -4.15
C ASP A 226 9.85 18.29 -4.20
N THR A 227 9.72 18.91 -5.38
CA THR A 227 9.92 20.35 -5.55
C THR A 227 8.94 21.16 -4.70
N LYS A 228 7.66 20.75 -4.61
CA LYS A 228 6.66 21.48 -3.84
C LYS A 228 6.94 21.44 -2.34
N ILE A 229 7.33 20.27 -1.84
CA ILE A 229 7.71 20.09 -0.44
C ILE A 229 8.95 20.92 -0.12
N ARG A 230 10.00 20.88 -0.96
CA ARG A 230 11.21 21.70 -0.79
C ARG A 230 10.90 23.18 -0.75
N ASN A 231 10.14 23.68 -1.73
CA ASN A 231 9.73 25.09 -1.78
C ASN A 231 8.91 25.50 -0.55
N TYR A 232 8.03 24.62 -0.06
CA TYR A 232 7.28 24.87 1.16
C TYR A 232 8.20 25.03 2.37
N ILE A 233 9.17 24.12 2.56
CA ILE A 233 10.15 24.18 3.65
C ILE A 233 10.97 25.47 3.57
N GLU A 234 11.39 25.88 2.38
CA GLU A 234 12.16 27.10 2.18
C GLU A 234 11.36 28.37 2.47
N THR A 235 10.09 28.38 2.08
CA THR A 235 9.17 29.51 2.33
C THR A 235 8.78 29.61 3.80
N ASN A 236 8.76 28.48 4.53
CA ASN A 236 8.23 28.37 5.88
C ASN A 236 9.29 28.00 6.93
N ARG A 237 10.53 28.50 6.81
CA ARG A 237 11.59 28.24 7.79
C ARG A 237 11.21 28.67 9.21
#